data_AF-A0A0F2N860-F1
#
_entry.id   AF-A0A0F2N860-F1
#
_cell.length_a   1.000
_cell.length_b   1.000
_cell.length_c   1.000
_cell.angle_alpha   90.00
_cell.angle_beta   90.00
_cell.angle_gamma   90.00
#
_symmetry.space_group_name_H-M   'P 1'
#
loop_
_entity.id
_entity.type
_entity.pdbx_description
1 polymer ?
#
loop_
_entity_poly.entity_id
_entity_poly.type
_entity_poly.pdbx_seq_one_letter_code
_entity_poly.pdbx_strand_id
1 'polypeptide(L)'
;MEIKEYAKTSKIPLKTLRWMKRTKTISDPLLDEDLIGMKLLENLWGLHDFLRPQLSQKNIKYRKALIDTCDLETKWERYAYSRFMNLEPNKRLFMNNLIVEIEFTYRFKLSIFEIKKLYRVRKRAHRAKERQMKKELNEEQNQGMEMSNNDLEKSEPEIAK
;
A
#
# COMPACT_ATOMS: atom_id res chain seq x y z
N MET A 1 11.02 -17.69 25.82
CA MET A 1 9.62 -17.25 25.53
C MET A 1 9.32 -17.50 24.07
N GLU A 2 8.21 -18.13 23.70
CA GLU A 2 7.87 -18.34 22.28
C GLU A 2 7.44 -17.04 21.61
N ILE A 3 7.71 -16.90 20.30
CA ILE A 3 7.29 -15.73 19.52
C ILE A 3 5.76 -15.51 19.59
N LYS A 4 4.98 -16.59 19.61
CA LYS A 4 3.50 -16.49 19.71
C LYS A 4 3.05 -15.91 21.04
N GLU A 5 3.76 -16.19 22.12
CA GLU A 5 3.44 -15.68 23.45
C GLU A 5 3.86 -14.22 23.56
N TYR A 6 5.08 -13.90 23.11
CA TYR A 6 5.58 -12.53 23.08
C TYR A 6 4.67 -11.59 22.27
N ALA A 7 4.16 -12.06 21.12
CA ALA A 7 3.26 -11.28 20.29
C ALA A 7 1.92 -10.91 20.95
N LYS A 8 1.51 -11.60 22.02
CA LYS A 8 0.26 -11.28 22.74
C LYS A 8 0.41 -10.04 23.63
N THR A 9 1.61 -9.78 24.11
CA THR A 9 1.93 -8.65 24.99
C THR A 9 2.65 -7.53 24.26
N SER A 10 3.17 -7.80 23.07
CA SER A 10 3.94 -6.86 22.26
C SER A 10 3.09 -5.96 21.36
N LYS A 11 3.56 -4.73 21.12
CA LYS A 11 3.05 -3.85 20.04
C LYS A 11 3.45 -4.34 18.65
N ILE A 12 4.46 -5.21 18.56
CA ILE A 12 4.98 -5.71 17.29
C ILE A 12 4.06 -6.84 16.79
N PRO A 13 3.50 -6.72 15.57
CA PRO A 13 2.62 -7.75 15.03
C PRO A 13 3.31 -9.12 14.91
N LEU A 14 2.59 -10.19 15.24
CA LEU A 14 3.06 -11.58 15.10
C LEU A 14 3.64 -11.87 13.70
N LYS A 15 3.07 -11.26 12.66
CA LYS A 15 3.55 -11.41 11.28
C LYS A 15 4.97 -10.86 11.10
N THR A 16 5.29 -9.73 11.72
CA THR A 16 6.64 -9.16 11.72
C THR A 16 7.61 -10.09 12.42
N LEU A 17 7.25 -10.61 13.60
CA LEU A 17 8.10 -11.54 14.35
C LEU A 17 8.35 -12.84 13.58
N ARG A 18 7.33 -13.40 12.91
CA ARG A 18 7.48 -14.55 12.02
C ARG A 18 8.41 -14.25 10.84
N TRP A 19 8.35 -13.04 10.29
CA TRP A 19 9.27 -12.60 9.25
C TRP A 19 10.71 -12.56 9.78
N MET A 20 10.94 -11.98 10.96
CA MET A 20 12.25 -11.91 11.62
C MET A 20 12.83 -13.30 11.92
N LYS A 21 12.01 -14.24 12.39
CA LYS A 21 12.40 -15.65 12.55
C LYS A 21 12.84 -16.26 11.22
N ARG A 22 12.03 -16.07 10.17
CA ARG A 22 12.31 -16.62 8.83
C ARG A 22 13.60 -16.05 8.23
N THR A 23 13.93 -14.80 8.51
CA THR A 23 15.20 -14.16 8.11
C THR A 23 16.35 -14.44 9.07
N LYS A 24 16.15 -15.29 10.09
CA LYS A 24 17.12 -15.62 11.13
C LYS A 24 17.64 -14.40 11.91
N THR A 25 16.80 -13.38 12.03
CA THR A 25 17.10 -12.16 12.79
C THR A 25 16.85 -12.34 14.29
N ILE A 26 15.92 -13.23 14.64
CA ILE A 26 15.61 -13.63 16.03
C ILE A 26 15.43 -15.15 16.09
N SER A 27 15.59 -15.71 17.28
CA SER A 27 15.34 -17.13 17.54
C SER A 27 13.87 -17.39 17.92
N ASP A 28 13.48 -18.66 17.89
CA ASP A 28 12.18 -19.10 18.42
C ASP A 28 12.38 -20.49 19.06
N PRO A 29 12.44 -20.59 20.40
CA PRO A 29 12.15 -19.54 21.39
C PRO A 29 13.11 -18.35 21.36
N LEU A 30 12.62 -17.17 21.78
CA LEU A 30 13.43 -15.94 21.88
C LEU A 30 14.54 -16.12 22.92
N LEU A 31 15.76 -15.76 22.55
CA LEU A 31 16.92 -15.67 23.45
C LEU A 31 16.87 -14.36 24.24
N ASP A 32 17.69 -14.25 25.29
CA ASP A 32 17.75 -13.04 26.11
C ASP A 32 18.22 -11.81 25.31
N GLU A 33 19.17 -12.01 24.38
CA GLU A 33 19.61 -10.98 23.44
C GLU A 33 18.48 -10.50 22.53
N ASP A 34 17.66 -11.44 22.03
CA ASP A 34 16.48 -11.12 21.21
C ASP A 34 15.51 -10.26 22.02
N LEU A 35 15.25 -10.63 23.29
CA LEU A 35 14.32 -9.90 24.17
C LEU A 35 14.80 -8.46 24.44
N ILE A 36 16.10 -8.24 24.63
CA ILE A 36 16.67 -6.90 24.79
C ILE A 36 16.43 -6.08 23.50
N GLY A 37 16.77 -6.64 22.35
CA GLY A 37 16.55 -5.98 21.06
C GLY A 37 15.08 -5.69 20.77
N MET A 38 14.18 -6.60 21.15
CA MET A 38 12.74 -6.43 20.92
C MET A 38 12.14 -5.34 21.81
N LYS A 39 12.56 -5.23 23.08
CA LYS A 39 12.13 -4.12 23.95
C LYS A 39 12.48 -2.75 23.37
N LEU A 40 13.69 -2.60 22.80
CA LEU A 40 14.06 -1.37 22.12
C LEU A 40 13.17 -1.13 20.89
N LEU A 41 12.98 -2.16 20.05
CA LEU A 41 12.18 -2.06 18.85
C LEU A 41 10.72 -1.69 19.17
N GLU A 42 10.14 -2.22 20.24
CA GLU A 42 8.78 -1.91 20.70
C GLU A 42 8.58 -0.43 21.04
N ASN A 43 9.60 0.20 21.63
CA ASN A 43 9.56 1.63 21.95
C ASN A 43 9.58 2.49 20.67
N LEU A 44 10.21 2.00 19.61
CA LEU A 44 10.33 2.71 18.33
C LEU A 44 9.21 2.36 17.34
N TRP A 45 8.50 1.25 17.56
CA TRP A 45 7.56 0.70 16.61
C TRP A 45 6.39 1.65 16.34
N GLY A 46 6.24 2.05 15.07
CA GLY A 46 5.16 2.93 14.64
C GLY A 46 5.40 4.42 14.89
N LEU A 47 6.51 4.82 15.52
CA LEU A 47 6.83 6.24 15.74
C LEU A 47 7.09 6.94 14.41
N HIS A 48 6.35 8.03 14.16
CA HIS A 48 6.47 8.79 12.91
C HIS A 48 7.88 9.35 12.71
N ASP A 49 8.54 9.80 13.77
CA ASP A 49 9.90 10.35 13.70
C ASP A 49 10.95 9.30 13.34
N PHE A 50 10.67 8.02 13.59
CA PHE A 50 11.50 6.91 13.14
C PHE A 50 11.15 6.44 11.72
N LEU A 51 9.86 6.46 11.35
CA LEU A 51 9.39 6.02 10.03
C LEU A 51 9.69 7.02 8.90
N ARG A 52 9.54 8.32 9.16
CA ARG A 52 9.78 9.40 8.18
C ARG A 52 11.17 9.34 7.55
N PRO A 53 12.28 9.28 8.31
CA PRO A 53 13.62 9.22 7.71
C PRO A 53 13.81 7.94 6.88
N GLN A 54 13.28 6.79 7.31
CA GLN A 54 13.34 5.54 6.54
C GLN A 54 12.64 5.66 5.18
N LEU A 55 11.45 6.28 5.16
CA LEU A 55 10.72 6.51 3.92
C LEU A 55 11.37 7.60 3.06
N SER A 56 11.99 8.62 3.66
CA SER A 56 12.61 9.75 2.95
C SER A 56 13.74 9.32 2.01
N GLN A 57 14.42 8.21 2.31
CA GLN A 57 15.45 7.61 1.46
C GLN A 57 14.91 7.06 0.14
N LYS A 58 13.58 7.00 -0.04
CA LYS A 58 12.92 6.49 -1.23
C LYS A 58 12.20 7.62 -1.96
N ASN A 59 12.17 7.52 -3.29
CA ASN A 59 11.46 8.48 -4.11
C ASN A 59 9.94 8.46 -3.83
N ILE A 60 9.25 9.54 -4.21
CA ILE A 60 7.82 9.71 -3.94
C ILE A 60 6.97 8.58 -4.52
N LYS A 61 7.31 8.08 -5.71
CA LYS A 61 6.61 6.98 -6.38
C LYS A 61 6.68 5.69 -5.55
N TYR A 62 7.85 5.37 -5.03
CA TYR A 62 8.07 4.20 -4.19
C TYR A 62 7.37 4.33 -2.84
N ARG A 63 7.42 5.51 -2.21
CA ARG A 63 6.70 5.79 -0.95
C ARG A 63 5.20 5.56 -1.10
N LYS A 64 4.59 6.10 -2.15
CA LYS A 64 3.16 5.89 -2.45
C LYS A 64 2.86 4.41 -2.66
N ALA A 65 3.65 3.72 -3.49
CA ALA A 65 3.48 2.29 -3.74
C ALA A 65 3.57 1.44 -2.46
N LEU A 66 4.49 1.75 -1.54
CA LEU A 66 4.58 1.07 -0.24
C LEU A 66 3.31 1.24 0.59
N ILE A 67 2.76 2.46 0.64
CA ILE A 67 1.53 2.76 1.37
C ILE A 67 0.32 2.05 0.73
N ASP A 68 0.22 2.11 -0.60
CA ASP A 68 -0.91 1.53 -1.34
C ASP A 68 -0.95 0.00 -1.24
N THR A 69 0.22 -0.62 -1.07
CA THR A 69 0.40 -2.08 -1.05
C THR A 69 0.83 -2.65 0.31
N CYS A 70 0.74 -1.86 1.38
CA CYS A 70 1.26 -2.23 2.72
C CYS A 70 0.67 -3.52 3.29
N ASP A 71 -0.56 -3.87 2.90
CA ASP A 71 -1.30 -5.06 3.32
C ASP A 71 -1.18 -6.24 2.34
N LEU A 72 -0.53 -6.03 1.19
CA LEU A 72 -0.27 -7.06 0.18
C LEU A 72 1.02 -7.81 0.54
N GLU A 73 0.89 -9.03 1.02
CA GLU A 73 1.97 -9.79 1.65
C GLU A 73 2.94 -10.34 0.60
N THR A 74 2.40 -10.90 -0.48
CA THR A 74 3.17 -11.67 -1.45
C THR A 74 3.55 -10.82 -2.66
N LYS A 75 4.60 -11.26 -3.37
CA LYS A 75 5.01 -10.63 -4.63
C LYS A 75 3.88 -10.72 -5.66
N TRP A 76 3.16 -11.85 -5.73
CA TRP A 76 2.06 -12.05 -6.66
C TRP A 76 0.85 -11.16 -6.34
N GLU A 77 0.55 -10.89 -5.06
CA GLU A 77 -0.54 -9.98 -4.67
C GLU A 77 -0.23 -8.55 -5.15
N ARG A 78 1.01 -8.07 -4.95
CA ARG A 78 1.47 -6.77 -5.44
C ARG A 78 1.46 -6.68 -6.96
N TYR A 79 1.84 -7.76 -7.64
CA TYR A 79 1.77 -7.86 -9.09
C TYR A 79 0.32 -7.79 -9.61
N ALA A 80 -0.59 -8.56 -9.01
CA ALA A 80 -2.01 -8.52 -9.35
C ALA A 80 -2.61 -7.13 -9.15
N TYR A 81 -2.27 -6.46 -8.04
CA TYR A 81 -2.68 -5.08 -7.79
C TYR A 81 -2.20 -4.14 -8.90
N SER A 82 -0.92 -4.21 -9.28
CA SER A 82 -0.34 -3.45 -10.39
C SER A 82 -1.08 -3.73 -11.72
N ARG A 83 -1.42 -4.99 -12.01
CA ARG A 83 -2.17 -5.36 -13.21
C ARG A 83 -3.57 -4.75 -13.27
N PHE A 84 -4.27 -4.67 -12.14
CA PHE A 84 -5.55 -3.97 -12.09
C PHE A 84 -5.41 -2.45 -12.19
N MET A 85 -4.39 -1.88 -11.54
CA MET A 85 -4.12 -0.44 -11.58
C MET A 85 -3.75 0.05 -12.99
N ASN A 86 -2.95 -0.72 -13.72
CA ASN A 86 -2.46 -0.34 -15.05
C ASN A 86 -3.33 -0.85 -16.21
N LEU A 87 -4.53 -1.39 -15.93
CA LEU A 87 -5.45 -1.80 -16.98
C LEU A 87 -5.91 -0.57 -17.77
N GLU A 88 -5.73 -0.63 -19.10
CA GLU A 88 -6.15 0.43 -20.02
C GLU A 88 -7.65 0.72 -19.92
N PRO A 89 -8.07 1.97 -20.20
CA PRO A 89 -9.47 2.32 -20.32
C PRO A 89 -10.19 1.37 -21.30
N ASN A 90 -11.42 0.97 -20.97
CA ASN A 90 -12.27 0.08 -21.78
C ASN A 90 -11.78 -1.37 -21.96
N LYS A 91 -10.60 -1.74 -21.44
CA LYS A 91 -10.16 -3.15 -21.39
C LYS A 91 -10.68 -3.83 -20.12
N ARG A 92 -10.99 -5.11 -20.23
CA ARG A 92 -11.40 -5.96 -19.10
C ARG A 92 -10.35 -7.03 -18.83
N LEU A 93 -9.89 -7.10 -17.58
CA LEU A 93 -9.03 -8.19 -17.11
C LEU A 93 -9.89 -9.28 -16.47
N PHE A 94 -10.05 -10.40 -17.17
CA PHE A 94 -10.75 -11.56 -16.64
C PHE A 94 -9.92 -12.25 -15.55
N MET A 95 -10.60 -12.67 -14.48
CA MET A 95 -9.94 -13.31 -13.33
C MET A 95 -9.20 -14.59 -13.73
N ASN A 96 -9.81 -15.42 -14.59
CA ASN A 96 -9.19 -16.66 -15.04
C ASN A 96 -7.88 -16.40 -15.78
N ASN A 97 -7.84 -15.37 -16.63
CA ASN A 97 -6.63 -15.00 -17.35
C ASN A 97 -5.53 -14.55 -16.38
N LEU A 98 -5.88 -13.72 -15.38
CA LEU A 98 -4.92 -13.27 -14.37
C LEU A 98 -4.45 -14.42 -13.46
N ILE A 99 -5.32 -15.38 -13.14
CA ILE A 99 -4.95 -16.60 -12.39
C ILE A 99 -3.89 -17.37 -13.16
N VAL A 100 -4.17 -17.74 -14.41
CA VAL A 100 -3.24 -18.49 -15.26
C VAL A 100 -1.90 -17.76 -15.38
N GLU A 101 -1.95 -16.45 -15.57
CA GLU A 101 -0.77 -15.61 -15.69
C GLU A 101 0.06 -15.58 -14.40
N ILE A 102 -0.57 -15.43 -13.24
CA ILE A 102 0.10 -15.47 -11.93
C ILE A 102 0.75 -16.84 -11.70
N GLU A 103 0.00 -17.91 -11.97
CA GLU A 103 0.50 -19.27 -11.78
C GLU A 103 1.73 -19.56 -12.64
N PHE A 104 1.69 -19.11 -13.91
CA PHE A 104 2.80 -19.22 -14.83
C PHE A 104 4.01 -18.39 -14.38
N THR A 105 3.80 -17.12 -14.04
CA THR A 105 4.86 -16.17 -13.67
C THR A 105 5.58 -16.57 -12.38
N TYR A 106 4.82 -17.01 -11.37
CA TYR A 106 5.35 -17.33 -10.04
C TYR A 106 5.55 -18.83 -9.81
N ARG A 107 5.29 -19.67 -10.81
CA ARG A 107 5.53 -21.12 -10.81
C ARG A 107 4.86 -21.86 -9.64
N PHE A 108 3.61 -21.53 -9.34
CA PHE A 108 2.80 -22.22 -8.34
C PHE A 108 1.32 -22.24 -8.73
N LYS A 109 0.52 -23.10 -8.12
CA LYS A 109 -0.93 -23.15 -8.33
C LYS A 109 -1.67 -22.38 -7.23
N LEU A 110 -2.59 -21.51 -7.62
CA LEU A 110 -3.38 -20.73 -6.68
C LEU A 110 -4.43 -21.64 -6.02
N SER A 111 -4.32 -21.80 -4.70
CA SER A 111 -5.35 -22.44 -3.89
C SER A 111 -6.64 -21.62 -3.85
N ILE A 112 -7.74 -22.25 -3.42
CA ILE A 112 -9.04 -21.56 -3.22
C ILE A 112 -8.89 -20.33 -2.30
N PHE A 113 -8.03 -20.41 -1.28
CA PHE A 113 -7.77 -19.30 -0.37
C PHE A 113 -7.04 -18.14 -1.06
N GLU A 114 -6.08 -18.44 -1.92
CA GLU A 114 -5.34 -17.43 -2.67
C GLU A 114 -6.17 -16.81 -3.78
N ILE A 115 -7.05 -17.59 -4.42
CA ILE A 115 -8.07 -17.05 -5.35
C ILE A 115 -8.97 -16.05 -4.61
N LYS A 116 -9.46 -16.39 -3.40
CA LYS A 116 -10.21 -15.44 -2.56
C LYS A 116 -9.40 -14.19 -2.19
N LYS A 117 -8.09 -14.33 -1.94
CA LYS A 117 -7.19 -13.17 -1.76
C LYS A 117 -7.11 -12.31 -3.03
N LEU A 118 -6.97 -12.92 -4.21
CA LEU A 118 -6.90 -12.22 -5.49
C LEU A 118 -8.16 -11.37 -5.76
N TYR A 119 -9.35 -11.88 -5.42
CA TYR A 119 -10.59 -11.09 -5.51
C TYR A 119 -10.59 -9.87 -4.58
N ARG A 120 -10.00 -9.98 -3.37
CA ARG A 120 -9.84 -8.85 -2.45
C ARG A 120 -8.86 -7.81 -3.02
N VAL A 121 -7.76 -8.26 -3.62
CA VAL A 121 -6.80 -7.39 -4.32
C VAL A 121 -7.51 -6.61 -5.43
N ARG A 122 -8.34 -7.28 -6.25
CA ARG A 122 -9.14 -6.62 -7.29
C ARG A 122 -10.02 -5.51 -6.72
N LYS A 123 -10.81 -5.82 -5.67
CA LYS A 123 -11.70 -4.84 -5.03
C LYS A 123 -10.93 -3.63 -4.49
N ARG A 124 -9.75 -3.87 -3.91
CA ARG A 124 -8.86 -2.80 -3.42
C ARG A 124 -8.36 -1.92 -4.55
N ALA A 125 -7.90 -2.51 -5.66
CA ALA A 125 -7.44 -1.77 -6.83
C ALA A 125 -8.55 -0.90 -7.45
N HIS A 126 -9.77 -1.43 -7.58
CA HIS A 126 -10.91 -0.63 -8.07
C HIS A 126 -11.20 0.57 -7.16
N ARG A 127 -11.27 0.37 -5.84
CA ARG A 127 -11.45 1.48 -4.89
C ARG A 127 -10.31 2.50 -4.93
N ALA A 128 -9.09 2.06 -5.21
CA ALA A 128 -7.96 2.97 -5.39
C ALA A 128 -8.12 3.80 -6.67
N LYS A 129 -8.48 3.20 -7.80
CA LYS A 129 -8.82 3.90 -9.05
C LYS A 129 -9.97 4.89 -8.87
N GLU A 130 -11.05 4.48 -8.22
CA GLU A 130 -12.19 5.37 -7.94
C GLU A 130 -11.79 6.60 -7.14
N ARG A 131 -10.93 6.43 -6.11
CA ARG A 131 -10.41 7.55 -5.33
C ARG A 131 -9.51 8.46 -6.16
N GLN A 132 -8.71 7.89 -7.07
CA GLN A 132 -7.87 8.65 -7.98
C GLN A 132 -8.72 9.48 -8.95
N MET A 133 -9.70 8.87 -9.63
CA MET A 133 -10.59 9.58 -10.55
C MET A 133 -11.38 10.69 -9.85
N LYS A 134 -11.91 10.44 -8.65
CA LYS A 134 -12.60 11.49 -7.87
C LYS A 134 -11.67 12.67 -7.53
N LYS A 135 -10.41 12.37 -7.24
CA LYS A 135 -9.42 13.41 -6.94
C LYS A 135 -9.09 14.23 -8.18
N GLU A 136 -8.88 13.57 -9.32
CA GLU A 136 -8.64 14.22 -10.62
C GLU A 136 -9.83 15.11 -11.02
N LEU A 137 -11.07 14.59 -10.92
CA LEU A 137 -12.29 15.37 -11.16
C LEU A 137 -12.40 16.61 -10.27
N ASN A 138 -12.10 16.48 -8.98
CA ASN A 138 -12.15 17.61 -8.05
C ASN A 138 -11.05 18.65 -8.35
N GLU A 139 -9.86 18.20 -8.76
CA GLU A 139 -8.77 19.09 -9.17
C GLU A 139 -9.11 19.83 -10.46
N GLU A 140 -9.72 19.15 -11.44
CA GLU A 140 -10.22 19.76 -12.69
C GLU A 140 -11.34 20.78 -12.42
N GLN A 141 -12.29 20.46 -11.52
CA GLN A 141 -13.36 21.39 -11.13
C GLN A 141 -12.82 22.64 -10.44
N ASN A 142 -11.86 22.48 -9.52
CA ASN A 142 -11.24 23.60 -8.83
C ASN A 142 -10.42 24.48 -9.79
N GLN A 143 -9.69 23.90 -10.74
CA GLN A 143 -8.98 24.66 -11.78
C GLN A 143 -9.94 25.40 -12.72
N GLY A 144 -11.07 24.79 -13.07
CA GLY A 144 -12.13 25.43 -13.87
C GLY A 144 -12.77 26.63 -13.15
N MET A 145 -12.99 26.54 -11.84
CA MET A 145 -13.46 27.66 -11.01
C MET A 145 -12.41 28.77 -10.88
N GLU A 146 -11.13 28.44 -10.72
CA GLU A 146 -10.05 29.43 -10.66
C GLU A 146 -9.88 30.21 -11.97
N MET A 147 -10.03 29.55 -13.13
CA MET A 147 -10.02 30.26 -14.42
C MET A 147 -11.27 31.13 -14.61
N SER A 148 -12.45 30.62 -14.24
CA SER A 148 -13.70 31.40 -14.32
C SER A 148 -13.68 32.64 -13.43
N ASN A 149 -13.05 32.58 -12.24
CA ASN A 149 -12.94 33.73 -11.34
C ASN A 149 -11.93 34.77 -11.86
N ASN A 150 -10.80 34.33 -12.44
CA ASN A 150 -9.83 35.22 -13.07
C ASN A 150 -10.39 35.95 -14.32
N ASP A 151 -11.34 35.35 -15.03
CA ASP A 151 -12.02 35.97 -16.18
C ASP A 151 -13.12 36.97 -15.74
N LEU A 152 -13.75 36.74 -14.58
CA LEU A 152 -14.70 37.68 -13.96
C LEU A 152 -13.98 38.92 -13.41
N GLU A 153 -12.82 38.77 -12.75
CA GLU A 153 -12.02 39.91 -12.26
C GLU A 153 -11.46 40.80 -13.37
N LYS A 154 -11.27 40.26 -14.59
CA LYS A 154 -10.83 41.04 -15.77
C LYS A 154 -11.97 41.73 -16.53
N SER A 155 -13.23 41.42 -16.21
CA SER A 155 -14.40 41.96 -16.90
C SER A 155 -15.17 43.00 -16.09
N GLU A 156 -14.72 43.36 -14.88
CA GLU A 156 -15.18 44.56 -14.20
C GLU A 156 -14.60 45.80 -14.92
N PRO A 157 -15.44 46.65 -15.56
CA PRO A 157 -14.93 47.90 -16.12
C PRO A 157 -14.48 48.80 -14.98
N GLU A 158 -13.30 49.41 -15.14
CA GLU A 158 -12.87 50.58 -14.36
C GLU A 158 -13.89 51.71 -14.55
N ILE A 159 -14.98 51.69 -13.77
CA ILE A 159 -15.86 52.85 -13.62
C ILE A 159 -15.17 53.77 -12.62
N ALA A 160 -14.11 54.43 -13.08
CA ALA A 160 -13.41 55.47 -12.35
C ALA A 160 -13.79 56.85 -12.91
N LYS A 161 -14.70 57.50 -12.15
CA LYS A 161 -14.89 58.94 -11.88
C LYS A 161 -14.87 59.95 -13.03
#